data_AF-A0A850S4T3-F1
#
_entry.id   AF-A0A850S4T3-F1
#
_cell.length_a   1.000
_cell.length_b   1.000
_cell.length_c   1.000
_cell.angle_alpha   90.00
_cell.angle_beta   90.00
_cell.angle_gamma   90.00
#
_symmetry.space_group_name_H-M   'P 1'
#
loop_
_entity.id
_entity.type
_entity.pdbx_description
1 polymer ?
#
loop_
_entity_poly.entity_id
_entity_poly.type
_entity_poly.pdbx_seq_one_letter_code
_entity_poly.pdbx_strand_id
1 'polypeptide(L)' 'MITITELKENGALRYQAEVRSSKHSLQSAIFTSRDDAEKWASWLKLRIGTDEVIKGIKSS' A
#
# COMPACT_ATOMS: atom_id res chain seq x y z
N MET A 1 -8.13 -1.00 -0.52
CA MET A 1 -7.92 -1.18 -1.98
C MET A 1 -6.44 -1.02 -2.28
N ILE A 2 -5.88 -1.85 -3.17
CA ILE A 2 -4.48 -1.74 -3.63
C ILE A 2 -4.52 -1.41 -5.13
N THR A 3 -3.74 -0.43 -5.55
CA THR A 3 -3.53 -0.09 -6.96
C THR A 3 -2.03 -0.10 -7.24
N ILE A 4 -1.61 -0.72 -8.35
CA ILE A 4 -0.23 -0.67 -8.84
C ILE A 4 -0.24 0.00 -10.21
N THR A 5 0.47 1.11 -10.34
CA THR A 5 0.55 1.91 -11.57
C THR A 5 1.94 1.83 -12.15
N GLU A 6 2.05 1.50 -13.43
CA GLU A 6 3.33 1.52 -14.16
C GLU A 6 3.66 2.95 -14.57
N LEU A 7 4.83 3.43 -14.16
CA LEU A 7 5.35 4.74 -14.47
C LEU A 7 6.58 4.58 -15.37
N LYS A 8 6.58 5.25 -16.53
CA LYS A 8 7.77 5.35 -17.39
C LYS A 8 8.36 6.73 -17.20
N GLU A 9 9.51 6.81 -16.53
CA GLU A 9 10.19 8.08 -16.27
C GLU A 9 11.64 7.97 -16.76
N ASN A 10 12.04 8.83 -17.71
CA ASN A 10 13.40 8.89 -18.28
C ASN A 10 13.93 7.53 -18.78
N GLY A 11 13.07 6.71 -19.39
CA GLY A 11 13.43 5.39 -19.92
C GLY A 11 13.50 4.26 -18.88
N ALA A 12 13.33 4.57 -17.59
CA ALA A 12 13.21 3.58 -16.53
C ALA A 12 11.74 3.24 -16.26
N LEU A 13 11.43 1.94 -16.17
CA LEU A 13 10.14 1.46 -15.71
C LEU A 13 10.13 1.46 -14.17
N ARG A 14 9.14 2.14 -13.59
CA ARG A 14 8.88 2.24 -12.16
C ARG A 14 7.46 1.78 -11.88
N TYR A 15 7.19 1.40 -10.64
CA TYR A 15 5.89 0.91 -10.19
C TYR A 15 5.47 1.69 -8.97
N GLN A 16 4.38 2.45 -9.07
CA GLN A 16 3.79 3.13 -7.93
C GLN A 16 2.71 2.24 -7.31
N ALA A 17 2.91 1.89 -6.05
CA ALA A 17 1.88 1.23 -5.25
C ALA A 17 1.08 2.27 -4.46
N GLU A 18 -0.23 2.12 -4.44
CA GLU A 18 -1.16 2.91 -3.65
C GLU A 18 -2.03 1.98 -2.80
N VAL A 19 -2.09 2.21 -1.49
CA VAL A 19 -2.94 1.47 -0.55
C VAL A 19 -3.92 2.44 0.11
N ARG A 20 -5.21 2.21 -0.12
CA ARG A 20 -6.31 2.97 0.51
C ARG A 20 -7.03 2.12 1.55
N SER A 21 -7.09 2.60 2.80
CA SER A 21 -8.03 2.11 3.81
C SER A 21 -9.42 2.73 3.59
N SER A 22 -10.48 2.01 3.99
CA SER A 22 -11.87 2.48 3.95
C SER A 22 -12.12 3.72 4.81
N LYS A 23 -11.27 3.96 5.82
CA LYS A 23 -11.45 5.08 6.74
C LYS A 23 -10.69 6.31 6.26
N HIS A 24 -9.36 6.39 6.28
CA HIS A 24 -8.71 7.70 6.01
C HIS A 24 -7.30 7.70 5.42
N SER A 25 -6.66 6.55 5.18
CA SER A 25 -5.23 6.57 4.80
C SER A 25 -5.01 6.00 3.40
N LEU A 26 -4.68 6.91 2.48
CA LEU A 26 -3.97 6.60 1.24
C LEU A 26 -2.47 6.70 1.54
N GLN A 27 -1.75 5.59 1.42
CA GLN A 27 -0.29 5.59 1.39
C GLN A 27 0.18 5.19 0.00
N SER A 28 1.27 5.79 -0.45
CA SER A 28 1.88 5.48 -1.74
C SER A 28 3.40 5.40 -1.66
N ALA A 29 3.97 4.55 -2.51
CA ALA A 29 5.42 4.38 -2.64
C ALA A 29 5.78 3.97 -4.07
N ILE A 30 7.00 4.30 -4.51
CA ILE A 30 7.51 4.01 -5.86
C ILE A 30 8.63 2.98 -5.78
N PHE A 31 8.56 1.97 -6.64
CA PHE A 31 9.49 0.85 -6.71
C PHE A 31 10.06 0.71 -8.12
N THR A 32 11.20 0.03 -8.26
CA THR A 32 11.79 -0.36 -9.55
C THR A 32 11.32 -1.73 -10.01
N SER A 33 10.69 -2.51 -9.13
CA SER A 33 10.14 -3.84 -9.39
C SER A 33 8.66 -3.89 -9.03
N ARG A 34 7.87 -4.56 -9.89
CA ARG A 34 6.44 -4.82 -9.63
C ARG A 34 6.24 -5.69 -8.39
N ASP A 35 7.08 -6.70 -8.24
CA ASP A 35 7.02 -7.66 -7.14
C ASP A 35 7.25 -6.97 -5.79
N ASP A 36 8.21 -6.03 -5.72
CA ASP A 36 8.44 -5.23 -4.51
C ASP A 36 7.24 -4.33 -4.17
N ALA A 37 6.63 -3.72 -5.19
CA ALA A 37 5.44 -2.89 -5.04
C ALA A 37 4.25 -3.71 -4.51
N GLU A 38 4.04 -4.91 -5.02
CA GLU A 38 2.97 -5.83 -4.60
C GLU A 38 3.20 -6.37 -3.18
N LYS A 39 4.44 -6.73 -2.83
CA LYS A 39 4.81 -7.18 -1.48
C LYS A 39 4.61 -6.08 -0.44
N TRP A 40 5.11 -4.88 -0.72
CA TRP A 40 4.94 -3.72 0.16
C TRP A 40 3.45 -3.39 0.36
N ALA A 41 2.68 -3.34 -0.72
CA ALA A 41 1.25 -3.02 -0.64
C ALA A 41 0.45 -4.07 0.15
N SER A 42 0.78 -5.35 -0.03
CA SER A 42 0.14 -6.45 0.70
C SER A 42 0.47 -6.40 2.19
N TRP A 43 1.75 -6.20 2.53
CA TRP A 43 2.19 -6.03 3.93
C TRP A 43 1.47 -4.84 4.58
N LEU A 44 1.39 -3.71 3.87
CA LEU A 44 0.76 -2.51 4.40
C LEU A 44 -0.74 -2.69 4.61
N LYS A 45 -1.44 -3.33 3.67
CA LYS A 45 -2.87 -3.66 3.81
C LYS A 45 -3.13 -4.52 5.05
N LEU A 46 -2.29 -5.52 5.30
CA LEU A 46 -2.39 -6.36 6.51
C LEU A 46 -2.16 -5.53 7.77
N ARG A 47 -1.11 -4.71 7.78
CA ARG A 47 -0.76 -3.87 8.94
C ARG A 47 -1.87 -2.87 9.30
N ILE A 48 -2.46 -2.22 8.29
CA ILE A 48 -3.59 -1.31 8.49
C ILE A 48 -4.79 -2.08 9.07
N GLY A 49 -5.12 -3.25 8.51
CA GLY A 49 -6.21 -4.09 9.04
C GLY A 49 -5.98 -4.53 10.48
N THR A 50 -4.75 -4.90 10.84
CA THR A 50 -4.38 -5.28 12.21
C THR A 50 -4.45 -4.09 13.18
N ASP A 51 -4.03 -2.89 12.77
CA ASP A 51 -4.12 -1.68 13.60
C ASP A 51 -5.58 -1.30 13.92
N GLU A 52 -6.48 -1.45 12.93
CA GLU A 52 -7.91 -1.22 13.13
C GLU A 52 -8.54 -2.22 14.12
N VAL A 53 -8.15 -3.49 14.06
CA VAL A 53 -8.62 -4.51 15.01
C VAL A 53 -8.11 -4.21 16.42
N ILE A 54 -6.83 -3.89 16.59
CA ILE A 54 -6.26 -3.58 17.90
C ILE A 54 -6.89 -2.31 18.50
N LYS A 55 -7.12 -1.26 17.69
CA LYS A 55 -7.82 -0.05 18.15
C LYS A 55 -9.27 -0.32 18.52
N GLY A 56 -9.98 -1.17 17.77
CA GLY A 56 -11.34 -1.58 18.11
C GLY A 56 -11.43 -2.36 19.43
N ILE A 57 -10.45 -3.21 19.72
CA ILE A 57 -10.37 -3.99 20.97
C ILE A 57 -10.06 -3.09 22.18
N LYS A 58 -9.27 -2.02 22.01
CA LYS A 58 -8.93 -1.09 23.11
C LYS A 58 -10.05 -0.10 23.47
N SER A 59 -11.16 -0.08 22.74
CA SER A 59 -12.31 0.80 23.01
C SER A 59 -13.54 0.07 23.56
N SER A 60 -13.39 -1.17 24.06
CA SER A 60 -14.44 -1.93 24.75
C SER A 60 -14.17 -2.02 26.25
#